data_AF-A0A2H0UEH3-F1
#
_entry.id   AF-A0A2H0UEH3-F1
#
_cell.length_a   1.000
_cell.length_b   1.000
_cell.length_c   1.000
_cell.angle_alpha   90.00
_cell.angle_beta   90.00
_cell.angle_gamma   90.00
#
_symmetry.space_group_name_H-M   'P 1'
#
loop_
_entity.id
_entity.type
_entity.pdbx_description
1 polymer ?
#
loop_
_entity_poly.entity_id
_entity_poly.type
_entity_poly.pdbx_seq_one_letter_code
_entity_poly.pdbx_strand_id
1 'polypeptide(L)'
;MQDILSYDDIVLIEGFRIQKGINVHPKNKPYTVLLMSVSENSPYNDGFDESGEILSYEGEDINTRRDVRDDHNLKPKDLDQPMFTKKGNLTNNGKLFISAEDYKFKRREKAESVRVYEKISPNVWSDKGWFDLVDVDFVYSEIEKRKVFKYKLLPKGTESVTPTEQEEFEFSRRIPTIIKQRVWERDQGKCVDCGSTKDLHFDHIIPFSKGGSSRDIRNVQLLCAKHNLFKSDRIQ
;
A
#
# COMPACT_ATOMS: atom_id res chain seq x y z
N MET A 1 12.66 -6.81 -5.52
CA MET A 1 11.68 -7.73 -6.13
C MET A 1 10.39 -7.62 -5.35
N GLN A 2 9.23 -7.62 -6.01
CA GLN A 2 7.94 -7.46 -5.32
C GLN A 2 7.18 -8.77 -5.42
N ASP A 3 7.00 -9.42 -4.28
CA ASP A 3 6.37 -10.74 -4.20
C ASP A 3 4.87 -10.62 -4.42
N ILE A 4 4.33 -11.53 -5.23
CA ILE A 4 2.89 -11.67 -5.44
C ILE A 4 2.36 -12.65 -4.41
N LEU A 5 1.41 -12.18 -3.60
CA LEU A 5 0.81 -12.93 -2.50
C LEU A 5 -0.68 -13.15 -2.75
N SER A 6 -1.18 -14.30 -2.36
CA SER A 6 -2.61 -14.48 -2.13
C SER A 6 -3.04 -13.81 -0.81
N TYR A 7 -4.34 -13.65 -0.60
CA TYR A 7 -4.83 -13.21 0.71
C TYR A 7 -4.47 -14.21 1.82
N ASP A 8 -4.49 -15.51 1.53
CA ASP A 8 -4.15 -16.55 2.50
C ASP A 8 -2.66 -16.49 2.88
N ASP A 9 -1.78 -16.13 1.95
CA ASP A 9 -0.36 -15.89 2.23
C ASP A 9 -0.19 -14.71 3.19
N ILE A 10 -0.93 -13.62 3.00
CA ILE A 10 -0.92 -12.48 3.94
C ILE A 10 -1.39 -12.93 5.32
N VAL A 11 -2.47 -13.72 5.41
CA VAL A 11 -2.98 -14.24 6.69
C VAL A 11 -1.95 -15.16 7.36
N LEU A 12 -1.23 -15.98 6.59
CA LEU A 12 -0.16 -16.84 7.09
C LEU A 12 1.01 -16.01 7.64
N ILE A 13 1.50 -15.05 6.85
CA ILE A 13 2.61 -14.15 7.20
C ILE A 13 2.27 -13.35 8.45
N GLU A 14 1.08 -12.76 8.49
CA GLU A 14 0.67 -11.91 9.60
C GLU A 14 0.14 -12.71 10.80
N GLY A 15 -0.25 -13.96 10.60
CA GLY A 15 -0.81 -14.82 11.64
C GLY A 15 -2.19 -14.37 12.12
N PHE A 16 -2.91 -13.53 11.37
CA PHE A 16 -4.28 -13.11 11.68
C PHE A 16 -5.07 -12.76 10.40
N ARG A 17 -6.40 -12.87 10.48
CA ARG A 17 -7.28 -12.43 9.39
C ARG A 17 -7.36 -10.91 9.35
N ILE A 18 -6.95 -10.32 8.23
CA ILE A 18 -6.97 -8.88 8.01
C ILE A 18 -8.30 -8.51 7.36
N GLN A 19 -9.16 -7.80 8.09
CA GLN A 19 -10.54 -7.52 7.64
C GLN A 19 -10.76 -6.07 7.21
N LYS A 20 -9.85 -5.17 7.61
CA LYS A 20 -9.98 -3.74 7.44
C LYS A 20 -8.79 -3.18 6.65
N GLY A 21 -8.95 -1.98 6.11
CA GLY A 21 -7.86 -1.27 5.45
C GLY A 21 -6.74 -0.94 6.44
N ILE A 22 -7.11 -0.46 7.64
CA ILE A 22 -6.18 -0.12 8.71
C ILE A 22 -6.31 -1.10 9.88
N ASN A 23 -5.19 -1.72 10.28
CA ASN A 23 -5.13 -2.64 11.40
C ASN A 23 -4.00 -2.19 12.33
N VAL A 24 -4.34 -1.32 13.30
CA VAL A 24 -3.38 -0.79 14.27
C VAL A 24 -3.12 -1.82 15.37
N HIS A 25 -1.84 -2.17 15.57
CA HIS A 25 -1.34 -3.13 16.57
C HIS A 25 -2.15 -4.44 16.65
N PRO A 26 -2.37 -5.13 15.51
CA PRO A 26 -3.20 -6.32 15.47
C PRO A 26 -2.55 -7.43 16.31
N LYS A 27 -3.35 -8.09 17.16
CA LYS A 27 -2.85 -9.11 18.12
C LYS A 27 -1.65 -8.63 18.96
N ASN A 28 -1.66 -7.37 19.40
CA ASN A 28 -0.59 -6.74 20.20
C ASN A 28 0.78 -6.67 19.49
N LYS A 29 0.79 -6.75 18.16
CA LYS A 29 2.02 -6.52 17.38
C LYS A 29 2.45 -5.05 17.51
N PRO A 30 3.77 -4.76 17.52
CA PRO A 30 4.29 -3.40 17.72
C PRO A 30 4.25 -2.54 16.44
N TYR A 31 3.38 -2.88 15.49
CA TYR A 31 3.30 -2.22 14.19
C TYR A 31 1.86 -2.24 13.65
N THR A 32 1.62 -1.38 12.67
CA THR A 32 0.35 -1.28 11.95
C THR A 32 0.42 -2.03 10.62
N VAL A 33 -0.68 -2.66 10.20
CA VAL A 33 -0.80 -3.25 8.86
C VAL A 33 -1.83 -2.48 8.04
N LEU A 34 -1.43 -2.06 6.84
CA LEU A 34 -2.28 -1.39 5.85
C LEU A 34 -2.54 -2.29 4.65
N LEU A 35 -3.80 -2.35 4.24
CA LEU A 35 -4.23 -2.91 2.97
C LEU A 35 -4.59 -1.76 2.03
N MET A 36 -3.68 -1.45 1.11
CA MET A 36 -3.83 -0.39 0.10
C MET A 36 -4.58 -0.91 -1.13
N SER A 37 -5.42 -0.07 -1.73
CA SER A 37 -6.03 -0.36 -3.04
C SER A 37 -6.03 0.90 -3.90
N VAL A 38 -5.42 0.82 -5.08
CA VAL A 38 -5.30 1.94 -6.04
C VAL A 38 -6.01 1.65 -7.37
N SER A 39 -7.01 0.77 -7.34
CA SER A 39 -7.83 0.49 -8.53
C SER A 39 -8.62 1.73 -8.95
N GLU A 40 -8.95 1.88 -10.23
CA GLU A 40 -9.78 3.00 -10.73
C GLU A 40 -11.14 3.14 -10.01
N ASN A 41 -11.62 2.05 -9.40
CA ASN A 41 -12.81 1.97 -8.56
C ASN A 41 -12.51 1.86 -7.04
N SER A 42 -11.27 2.07 -6.58
CA SER A 42 -11.00 2.03 -5.14
C SER A 42 -11.67 3.24 -4.48
N PRO A 43 -12.25 3.06 -3.28
CA PRO A 43 -12.87 4.18 -2.59
C PRO A 43 -11.85 5.22 -2.10
N TYR A 44 -10.55 4.94 -2.17
CA TYR A 44 -9.50 5.75 -1.58
C TYR A 44 -8.50 6.22 -2.64
N ASN A 45 -8.06 7.47 -2.50
CA ASN A 45 -6.99 8.07 -3.31
C ASN A 45 -5.64 7.80 -2.64
N ASP A 46 -5.29 6.52 -2.51
CA ASP A 46 -3.96 6.09 -2.07
C ASP A 46 -3.00 6.21 -3.26
N GLY A 47 -1.75 6.58 -2.99
CA GLY A 47 -0.76 6.69 -4.05
C GLY A 47 0.55 7.27 -3.56
N PHE A 48 1.59 7.08 -4.35
CA PHE A 48 2.82 7.82 -4.14
C PHE A 48 2.68 9.24 -4.70
N ASP A 49 3.42 10.18 -4.11
CA ASP A 49 3.65 11.49 -4.71
C ASP A 49 4.38 11.40 -6.06
N GLU A 50 4.54 12.54 -6.73
CA GLU A 50 5.15 12.61 -8.06
C GLU A 50 6.59 12.08 -8.09
N SER A 51 7.35 12.27 -6.99
CA SER A 51 8.71 11.74 -6.82
C SER A 51 8.71 10.23 -6.57
N GLY A 52 7.60 9.65 -6.08
CA GLY A 52 7.53 8.24 -5.72
C GLY A 52 7.99 7.94 -4.29
N GLU A 53 8.31 8.98 -3.52
CA GLU A 53 9.00 8.93 -2.23
C GLU A 53 8.04 8.68 -1.09
N ILE A 54 6.98 9.49 -1.04
CA ILE A 54 6.01 9.46 0.05
C ILE A 54 4.78 8.70 -0.43
N LEU A 55 4.46 7.62 0.28
CA LEU A 55 3.16 6.98 0.14
C LEU A 55 2.13 7.80 0.93
N SER A 56 1.13 8.33 0.23
CA SER A 56 -0.07 8.91 0.82
C SER A 56 -1.15 7.83 0.92
N TYR A 57 -1.66 7.62 2.13
CA TYR A 57 -2.71 6.65 2.43
C TYR A 57 -3.93 7.34 3.05
N GLU A 58 -5.12 7.12 2.50
CA GLU A 58 -6.37 7.71 2.99
C GLU A 58 -6.95 6.93 4.19
N GLY A 59 -7.51 7.64 5.16
CA GLY A 59 -8.17 7.02 6.32
C GLY A 59 -9.38 6.17 5.97
N GLU A 60 -9.94 5.51 6.98
CA GLU A 60 -11.16 4.70 6.86
C GLU A 60 -12.43 5.57 6.97
N ASP A 61 -13.44 5.20 6.20
CA ASP A 61 -14.77 5.81 6.30
C ASP A 61 -15.51 5.39 7.57
N ILE A 62 -16.56 6.14 7.92
CA ILE A 62 -17.43 5.80 9.03
C ILE A 62 -18.10 4.45 8.83
N ASN A 63 -18.17 3.65 9.89
CA ASN A 63 -18.90 2.41 9.85
C ASN A 63 -20.39 2.69 10.08
N THR A 64 -21.16 2.85 9.00
CA THR A 64 -22.60 3.19 9.07
C THR A 64 -23.39 2.21 9.96
N ARG A 65 -23.09 0.91 9.89
CA ARG A 65 -23.74 -0.12 10.73
C ARG A 65 -23.45 0.03 12.23
N ARG A 66 -22.34 0.66 12.62
CA ARG A 66 -21.97 0.82 14.03
C ARG A 66 -22.29 2.22 14.53
N ASP A 67 -21.98 3.22 13.73
CA ASP A 67 -21.87 4.61 14.16
C ASP A 67 -22.99 5.49 13.62
N VAL A 68 -23.75 5.05 12.60
CA VAL A 68 -24.89 5.79 12.02
C VAL A 68 -26.11 4.88 11.83
N ARG A 69 -26.47 4.13 12.88
CA ARG A 69 -27.56 3.15 12.83
C ARG A 69 -28.94 3.75 12.59
N ASP A 70 -29.13 5.01 12.96
CA ASP A 70 -30.43 5.67 13.03
C ASP A 70 -30.82 6.34 11.70
N ASP A 71 -29.91 6.39 10.72
CA ASP A 71 -30.14 6.91 9.37
C ASP A 71 -29.70 5.89 8.31
N HIS A 72 -30.67 5.20 7.73
CA HIS A 72 -30.42 4.14 6.74
C HIS A 72 -30.11 4.66 5.33
N ASN A 73 -30.34 5.95 5.05
CA ASN A 73 -30.06 6.55 3.75
C ASN A 73 -28.63 7.08 3.64
N LEU A 74 -27.97 7.24 4.78
CA LEU A 74 -26.66 7.86 4.87
C LEU A 74 -25.54 6.88 4.50
N LYS A 75 -24.75 7.25 3.49
CA LYS A 75 -23.63 6.45 2.98
C LYS A 75 -22.33 6.83 3.70
N PRO A 76 -21.34 5.92 3.80
CA PRO A 76 -20.09 6.21 4.51
C PRO A 76 -19.34 7.47 4.03
N LYS A 77 -19.41 7.78 2.73
CA LYS A 77 -18.76 8.95 2.12
C LYS A 77 -19.56 10.24 2.20
N ASP A 78 -20.76 10.21 2.76
CA ASP A 78 -21.54 11.45 3.00
C ASP A 78 -21.04 12.19 4.26
N LEU A 79 -20.11 11.59 5.02
CA LEU A 79 -19.57 12.13 6.25
C LEU A 79 -18.04 12.23 6.24
N ASP A 80 -17.56 13.22 6.98
CA ASP A 80 -16.15 13.34 7.37
C ASP A 80 -15.67 12.05 8.03
N GLN A 81 -14.42 11.68 7.75
CA GLN A 81 -13.82 10.50 8.36
C GLN A 81 -13.69 10.68 9.88
N PRO A 82 -14.12 9.68 10.68
CA PRO A 82 -14.23 9.86 12.12
C PRO A 82 -12.91 9.62 12.85
N MET A 83 -12.53 10.55 13.73
CA MET A 83 -11.49 10.35 14.77
C MET A 83 -11.98 9.42 15.89
N PHE A 84 -13.26 9.50 16.22
CA PHE A 84 -13.91 8.75 17.30
C PHE A 84 -15.17 8.04 16.80
N THR A 85 -15.43 6.86 17.34
CA THR A 85 -16.70 6.15 17.18
C THR A 85 -17.84 6.89 17.88
N LYS A 86 -19.11 6.56 17.60
CA LYS A 86 -20.28 7.18 18.28
C LYS A 86 -20.21 7.04 19.82
N LYS A 87 -19.51 6.02 20.32
CA LYS A 87 -19.29 5.74 21.75
C LYS A 87 -18.07 6.45 22.35
N GLY A 88 -17.39 7.32 21.61
CA GLY A 88 -16.21 8.07 22.08
C GLY A 88 -14.88 7.32 22.06
N ASN A 89 -14.85 6.04 21.66
CA ASN A 89 -13.59 5.30 21.49
C ASN A 89 -12.88 5.75 20.21
N LEU A 90 -11.55 5.80 20.22
CA LEU A 90 -10.74 6.06 19.02
C LEU A 90 -11.03 5.04 17.91
N THR A 91 -11.20 5.55 16.69
CA THR A 91 -11.20 4.72 15.48
C THR A 91 -9.77 4.30 15.13
N ASN A 92 -9.60 3.48 14.09
CA ASN A 92 -8.26 3.23 13.56
C ASN A 92 -7.62 4.53 13.06
N ASN A 93 -8.40 5.42 12.44
CA ASN A 93 -7.92 6.75 12.06
C ASN A 93 -7.40 7.51 13.28
N GLY A 94 -8.17 7.53 14.36
CA GLY A 94 -7.77 8.25 15.56
C GLY A 94 -6.51 7.71 16.21
N LYS A 95 -6.35 6.39 16.25
CA LYS A 95 -5.11 5.76 16.76
C LYS A 95 -3.89 6.09 15.90
N LEU A 96 -4.05 6.03 14.58
CA LEU A 96 -2.97 6.29 13.64
C LEU A 96 -2.61 7.78 13.60
N PHE A 97 -3.61 8.66 13.70
CA PHE A 97 -3.42 10.12 13.81
C PHE A 97 -2.60 10.48 15.04
N ILE A 98 -2.95 9.95 16.22
CA ILE A 98 -2.17 10.17 17.45
C ILE A 98 -0.73 9.69 17.26
N SER A 99 -0.56 8.52 16.65
CA SER A 99 0.78 7.97 16.41
C SER A 99 1.64 8.86 15.50
N ALA A 100 1.05 9.43 14.44
CA ALA A 100 1.75 10.35 13.55
C ALA A 100 2.06 11.69 14.23
N GLU A 101 1.08 12.30 14.91
CA GLU A 101 1.23 13.59 15.60
C GLU A 101 2.25 13.50 16.74
N ASP A 102 2.21 12.42 17.52
CA ASP A 102 3.19 12.23 18.59
C ASP A 102 4.61 12.11 18.04
N TYR A 103 4.79 11.53 16.85
CA TYR A 103 6.10 11.49 16.21
C TYR A 103 6.51 12.88 15.70
N LYS A 104 5.63 13.54 14.93
CA LYS A 104 5.83 14.88 14.37
C LYS A 104 6.18 15.93 15.43
N PHE A 105 5.50 15.88 16.58
CA PHE A 105 5.72 16.79 17.70
C PHE A 105 6.68 16.24 18.76
N LYS A 106 7.43 15.17 18.45
CA LYS A 106 8.49 14.61 19.29
C LYS A 106 8.02 14.16 20.69
N ARG A 107 6.75 13.74 20.81
CA ARG A 107 6.21 13.05 21.99
C ARG A 107 6.52 11.54 22.00
N ARG A 108 6.89 10.98 20.84
CA ARG A 108 7.53 9.66 20.71
C ARG A 108 8.83 9.79 19.91
N GLU A 109 9.80 8.95 20.24
CA GLU A 109 11.13 8.97 19.62
C GLU A 109 11.13 8.36 18.21
N LYS A 110 10.44 7.23 18.03
CA LYS A 110 10.40 6.49 16.77
C LYS A 110 9.05 6.60 16.11
N ALA A 111 9.02 6.73 14.78
CA ALA A 111 7.80 6.67 13.99
C ALA A 111 7.03 5.36 14.20
N GLU A 112 5.73 5.36 13.92
CA GLU A 112 4.95 4.13 13.88
C GLU A 112 5.39 3.28 12.69
N SER A 113 5.77 2.03 12.97
CA SER A 113 6.16 1.08 11.93
C SER A 113 4.92 0.54 11.24
N VAL A 114 4.92 0.56 9.92
CA VAL A 114 3.76 0.18 9.10
C VAL A 114 4.17 -0.84 8.05
N ARG A 115 3.46 -1.96 7.95
CA ARG A 115 3.60 -2.91 6.84
C ARG A 115 2.48 -2.69 5.83
N VAL A 116 2.83 -2.55 4.55
CA VAL A 116 1.88 -2.19 3.49
C VAL A 116 1.73 -3.32 2.48
N TYR A 117 0.49 -3.75 2.25
CA TYR A 117 0.13 -4.67 1.17
C TYR A 117 -0.73 -3.95 0.14
N GLU A 118 -0.35 -4.07 -1.13
CA GLU A 118 -1.05 -3.46 -2.24
C GLU A 118 -1.95 -4.47 -2.95
N LYS A 119 -3.24 -4.15 -3.09
CA LYS A 119 -4.16 -4.96 -3.88
C LYS A 119 -3.88 -4.75 -5.37
N ILE A 120 -3.57 -5.83 -6.07
CA ILE A 120 -3.42 -5.85 -7.53
C ILE A 120 -4.77 -6.19 -8.16
N SER A 121 -5.36 -7.33 -7.78
CA SER A 121 -6.64 -7.80 -8.29
C SER A 121 -7.36 -8.64 -7.21
N PRO A 122 -8.59 -9.16 -7.44
CA PRO A 122 -9.23 -10.04 -6.46
C PRO A 122 -8.32 -11.21 -6.06
N ASN A 123 -8.05 -11.33 -4.76
CA ASN A 123 -7.13 -12.32 -4.16
C ASN A 123 -5.65 -12.22 -4.58
N VAL A 124 -5.23 -11.16 -5.27
CA VAL A 124 -3.84 -10.96 -5.67
C VAL A 124 -3.32 -9.67 -5.06
N TRP A 125 -2.27 -9.81 -4.27
CA TRP A 125 -1.64 -8.75 -3.51
C TRP A 125 -0.15 -8.68 -3.80
N SER A 126 0.45 -7.55 -3.47
CA SER A 126 1.88 -7.32 -3.55
C SER A 126 2.39 -6.80 -2.21
N ASP A 127 3.42 -7.41 -1.63
CA ASP A 127 4.09 -6.87 -0.45
C ASP A 127 4.91 -5.63 -0.85
N LYS A 128 4.58 -4.47 -0.27
CA LYS A 128 5.29 -3.21 -0.52
C LYS A 128 6.39 -2.96 0.51
N GLY A 129 6.49 -3.81 1.53
CA GLY A 129 7.48 -3.74 2.59
C GLY A 129 7.05 -2.85 3.75
N TRP A 130 8.07 -2.37 4.46
CA TRP A 130 7.94 -1.60 5.69
C TRP A 130 8.09 -0.12 5.44
N PHE A 131 7.30 0.66 6.17
CA PHE A 131 7.26 2.11 6.13
C PHE A 131 7.27 2.68 7.55
N ASP A 132 7.70 3.93 7.67
CA ASP A 132 7.55 4.79 8.84
C ASP A 132 6.43 5.80 8.58
N LEU A 133 5.46 5.86 9.49
CA LEU A 133 4.41 6.89 9.49
C LEU A 133 4.98 8.19 10.05
N VAL A 134 5.15 9.18 9.19
CA VAL A 134 5.89 10.40 9.54
C VAL A 134 5.00 11.62 9.74
N ASP A 135 3.81 11.65 9.13
CA ASP A 135 2.91 12.79 9.18
C ASP A 135 1.45 12.38 8.87
N VAL A 136 0.52 13.27 9.19
CA VAL A 136 -0.90 13.13 8.88
C VAL A 136 -1.54 14.49 8.63
N ASP A 137 -2.38 14.56 7.61
CA ASP A 137 -3.25 15.69 7.34
C ASP A 137 -4.73 15.27 7.55
N PHE A 138 -5.54 16.15 8.14
CA PHE A 138 -7.01 16.00 8.18
C PHE A 138 -7.63 17.16 7.39
N VAL A 139 -7.86 16.90 6.10
CA VAL A 139 -8.10 17.94 5.09
C VAL A 139 -9.42 17.74 4.37
N TYR A 140 -10.00 18.83 3.88
CA TYR A 140 -11.20 18.79 3.04
C TYR A 140 -10.83 18.32 1.63
N SER A 141 -11.46 17.24 1.16
CA SER A 141 -11.32 16.74 -0.20
C SER A 141 -12.34 17.41 -1.11
N GLU A 142 -11.88 18.18 -2.10
CA GLU A 142 -12.77 18.83 -3.07
C GLU A 142 -13.49 17.83 -3.98
N ILE A 143 -12.91 16.65 -4.19
CA ILE A 143 -13.50 15.58 -5.00
C ILE A 143 -14.58 14.85 -4.21
N GLU A 144 -14.31 14.53 -2.95
CA GLU A 144 -15.24 13.77 -2.10
C GLU A 144 -16.19 14.64 -1.28
N LYS A 145 -15.98 15.96 -1.28
CA LYS A 145 -16.79 16.96 -0.56
C LYS A 145 -16.93 16.73 0.94
N ARG A 146 -15.90 16.13 1.56
CA ARG A 146 -15.82 15.81 3.00
C ARG A 146 -14.37 15.87 3.50
N LYS A 147 -14.15 15.90 4.81
CA LYS A 147 -12.82 15.76 5.39
C LYS A 147 -12.35 14.32 5.45
N VAL A 148 -11.09 14.11 5.07
CA VAL A 148 -10.42 12.81 5.06
C VAL A 148 -9.07 12.90 5.76
N PHE A 149 -8.62 11.79 6.35
CA PHE A 149 -7.24 11.66 6.82
C PHE A 149 -6.34 11.28 5.64
N LYS A 150 -5.16 11.89 5.57
CA LYS A 150 -4.09 11.54 4.63
C LYS A 150 -2.82 11.29 5.42
N TYR A 151 -2.48 10.02 5.59
CA TYR A 151 -1.27 9.58 6.28
C TYR A 151 -0.11 9.57 5.31
N LYS A 152 1.04 10.14 5.71
CA LYS A 152 2.27 10.16 4.91
C LYS A 152 3.24 9.13 5.45
N LEU A 153 3.63 8.21 4.59
CA LEU A 153 4.49 7.09 4.92
C LEU A 153 5.77 7.13 4.09
N LEU A 154 6.91 7.03 4.74
CA LEU A 154 8.21 6.88 4.09
C LEU A 154 8.68 5.43 4.15
N PRO A 155 9.28 4.86 3.11
CA PRO A 155 9.87 3.53 3.18
C PRO A 155 10.88 3.42 4.33
N LYS A 156 10.87 2.31 5.08
CA LYS A 156 11.89 2.11 6.11
C LYS A 156 13.27 1.96 5.49
N GLY A 157 14.25 2.61 6.09
CA GLY A 157 15.64 2.59 5.63
C GLY A 157 16.02 3.71 4.67
N THR A 158 15.07 4.57 4.27
CA THR A 158 15.38 5.88 3.70
C THR A 158 15.54 6.86 4.87
N GLU A 159 16.74 6.95 5.46
CA GLU A 159 17.01 8.04 6.41
C GLU A 159 16.99 9.38 5.68
N SER A 160 16.50 10.42 6.36
CA SER A 160 16.26 11.74 5.79
C SER A 160 17.54 12.39 5.26
N VAL A 161 17.78 12.22 3.97
CA VAL A 161 18.76 12.97 3.18
C VAL A 161 18.05 13.32 1.87
N THR A 162 18.39 14.45 1.27
CA THR A 162 18.07 14.71 -0.15
C THR A 162 18.28 13.43 -0.96
N PRO A 163 17.32 13.05 -1.83
CA PRO A 163 17.38 11.77 -2.53
C PRO A 163 18.73 11.62 -3.18
N THR A 164 19.49 10.61 -2.77
CA THR A 164 20.70 10.26 -3.48
C THR A 164 20.30 9.71 -4.86
N GLU A 165 21.18 9.79 -5.87
CA GLU A 165 20.91 9.20 -7.19
C GLU A 165 20.50 7.71 -7.09
N GLN A 166 20.97 6.99 -6.06
CA GLN A 166 20.58 5.61 -5.76
C GLN A 166 19.13 5.46 -5.27
N GLU A 167 18.62 6.40 -4.50
CA GLU A 167 17.24 6.36 -4.01
C GLU A 167 16.25 6.71 -5.13
N GLU A 168 16.51 7.76 -5.91
CA GLU A 168 15.73 8.06 -7.13
C GLU A 168 15.71 6.85 -8.09
N PHE A 169 16.83 6.14 -8.19
CA PHE A 169 16.96 4.91 -8.97
C PHE A 169 16.10 3.76 -8.42
N GLU A 170 16.03 3.55 -7.10
CA GLU A 170 15.15 2.55 -6.50
C GLU A 170 13.65 2.93 -6.58
N PHE A 171 13.32 4.23 -6.54
CA PHE A 171 11.96 4.71 -6.73
C PHE A 171 11.47 4.50 -8.16
N SER A 172 12.29 4.84 -9.15
CA SER A 172 11.98 4.64 -10.56
C SER A 172 11.94 3.16 -10.98
N ARG A 173 12.57 2.26 -10.20
CA ARG A 173 12.43 0.80 -10.31
C ARG A 173 11.06 0.27 -9.86
N ARG A 174 10.26 1.05 -9.12
CA ARG A 174 8.92 0.60 -8.69
C ARG A 174 7.98 0.52 -9.88
N ILE A 175 7.39 -0.65 -10.05
CA ILE A 175 6.36 -0.89 -11.08
C ILE A 175 5.04 -0.29 -10.59
N PRO A 176 4.46 0.69 -11.32
CA PRO A 176 3.17 1.27 -10.97
C PRO A 176 2.07 0.21 -10.97
N THR A 177 1.06 0.41 -10.15
CA THR A 177 0.02 -0.61 -9.92
C THR A 177 -0.83 -0.86 -11.15
N ILE A 178 -1.12 0.18 -11.93
CA ILE A 178 -1.80 0.03 -13.22
C ILE A 178 -1.00 -0.86 -14.18
N ILE A 179 0.34 -0.78 -14.15
CA ILE A 179 1.19 -1.66 -14.94
C ILE A 179 1.13 -3.08 -14.41
N LYS A 180 1.23 -3.28 -13.09
CA LYS A 180 1.08 -4.62 -12.48
C LYS A 180 -0.26 -5.28 -12.82
N GLN A 181 -1.36 -4.53 -12.76
CA GLN A 181 -2.70 -5.02 -13.10
C GLN A 181 -2.75 -5.47 -14.56
N ARG A 182 -2.32 -4.60 -15.48
CA ARG A 182 -2.33 -4.92 -16.91
C ARG A 182 -1.39 -6.09 -17.25
N VAL A 183 -0.23 -6.19 -16.61
CA VAL A 183 0.69 -7.33 -16.76
C VAL A 183 0.06 -8.61 -16.22
N TRP A 184 -0.59 -8.55 -15.05
CA TRP A 184 -1.27 -9.69 -14.46
C TRP A 184 -2.37 -10.24 -15.38
N GLU A 185 -3.18 -9.34 -15.95
CA GLU A 185 -4.22 -9.68 -16.92
C GLU A 185 -3.63 -10.27 -18.22
N ARG A 186 -2.60 -9.62 -18.78
CA ARG A 186 -1.91 -10.07 -19.99
C ARG A 186 -1.32 -11.47 -19.83
N ASP A 187 -0.60 -11.69 -18.73
CA ASP A 187 0.13 -12.93 -18.45
C ASP A 187 -0.76 -13.99 -17.79
N GLN A 188 -2.06 -13.68 -17.60
CA GLN A 188 -3.07 -14.57 -17.04
C GLN A 188 -2.70 -15.17 -15.67
N GLY A 189 -1.95 -14.41 -14.85
CA GLY A 189 -1.44 -14.88 -13.57
C GLY A 189 -0.51 -16.09 -13.66
N LYS A 190 0.29 -16.19 -14.74
CA LYS A 190 1.22 -17.29 -14.99
C LYS A 190 2.61 -16.78 -15.35
N CYS A 191 3.61 -17.57 -15.03
CA CYS A 191 4.98 -17.38 -15.51
C CYS A 191 4.99 -17.44 -17.05
N VAL A 192 5.55 -16.42 -17.71
CA VAL A 192 5.59 -16.36 -19.18
C VAL A 192 6.48 -17.44 -19.80
N ASP A 193 7.49 -17.92 -19.06
CA ASP A 193 8.42 -18.93 -19.55
C ASP A 193 7.92 -20.37 -19.41
N CYS A 194 7.20 -20.69 -18.33
CA CYS A 194 6.84 -22.07 -18.00
C CYS A 194 5.38 -22.31 -17.63
N GLY A 195 4.55 -21.27 -17.56
CA GLY A 195 3.13 -21.38 -17.22
C GLY A 195 2.83 -21.65 -15.74
N SER A 196 3.85 -21.70 -14.85
CA SER A 196 3.64 -21.85 -13.39
C SER A 196 2.73 -20.74 -12.86
N THR A 197 1.84 -21.07 -11.93
CA THR A 197 1.00 -20.11 -11.20
C THR A 197 1.48 -19.87 -9.76
N LYS A 198 2.63 -20.44 -9.39
CA LYS A 198 3.18 -20.40 -8.03
C LYS A 198 4.44 -19.52 -7.96
N ASP A 199 4.63 -18.90 -6.80
CA ASP A 199 5.79 -18.08 -6.44
C ASP A 199 6.13 -17.06 -7.54
N LEU A 200 5.11 -16.29 -7.94
CA LEU A 200 5.22 -15.33 -9.03
C LEU A 200 5.77 -14.00 -8.54
N HIS A 201 6.56 -13.37 -9.40
CA HIS A 201 7.13 -12.06 -9.18
C HIS A 201 6.94 -11.21 -10.43
N PHE A 202 6.73 -9.92 -10.24
CA PHE A 202 6.88 -8.95 -11.33
C PHE A 202 8.37 -8.70 -11.57
N ASP A 203 8.81 -8.93 -12.80
CA ASP A 203 10.19 -8.77 -13.23
C ASP A 203 10.27 -7.86 -14.47
N HIS A 204 11.38 -7.15 -14.61
CA HIS A 204 11.65 -6.31 -15.78
C HIS A 204 12.39 -7.10 -16.86
N ILE A 205 11.89 -7.11 -18.09
CA ILE A 205 12.56 -7.77 -19.23
C ILE A 205 13.94 -7.15 -19.46
N ILE A 206 13.99 -5.84 -19.67
CA ILE A 206 15.21 -5.04 -19.59
C ILE A 206 15.35 -4.59 -18.14
N PRO A 207 16.40 -5.01 -17.42
CA PRO A 207 16.63 -4.59 -16.05
C PRO A 207 16.61 -3.06 -15.94
N PHE A 208 16.06 -2.56 -14.84
CA PHE A 208 16.02 -1.13 -14.58
C PHE A 208 17.42 -0.47 -14.64
N SER A 209 18.45 -1.16 -14.14
CA SER A 209 19.87 -0.75 -14.23
C SER A 209 20.43 -0.60 -15.64
N LYS A 210 19.71 -1.10 -16.65
CA LYS A 210 20.06 -1.00 -18.07
C LYS A 210 19.11 -0.06 -18.83
N GLY A 211 18.39 0.81 -18.11
CA GLY A 211 17.45 1.77 -18.68
C GLY A 211 16.05 1.21 -18.96
N GLY A 212 15.72 0.01 -18.46
CA GLY A 212 14.40 -0.56 -18.61
C GLY A 212 13.34 0.23 -17.83
N SER A 213 12.27 0.66 -18.50
CA SER A 213 11.20 1.43 -17.87
C SER A 213 10.27 0.55 -17.03
N SER A 214 9.98 0.98 -15.80
CA SER A 214 8.91 0.40 -14.95
C SER A 214 7.50 0.83 -15.37
N ARG A 215 7.41 1.85 -16.24
CA ARG A 215 6.13 2.41 -16.72
C ARG A 215 5.67 1.80 -18.05
N ASP A 216 6.53 1.05 -18.74
CA ASP A 216 6.16 0.34 -19.96
C ASP A 216 5.69 -1.08 -19.61
N ILE A 217 4.41 -1.37 -19.88
CA ILE A 217 3.82 -2.70 -19.73
C ILE A 217 4.60 -3.78 -20.48
N ARG A 218 5.19 -3.45 -21.63
CA ARG A 218 5.95 -4.39 -22.46
C ARG A 218 7.29 -4.76 -21.84
N ASN A 219 7.80 -3.93 -20.92
CA ASN A 219 9.05 -4.17 -20.23
C ASN A 219 8.87 -4.89 -18.88
N VAL A 220 7.64 -5.23 -18.50
CA VAL A 220 7.34 -5.95 -17.26
C VAL A 220 6.65 -7.28 -17.58
N GLN A 221 7.00 -8.33 -16.84
CA GLN A 221 6.51 -9.70 -17.03
C GLN A 221 6.31 -10.42 -15.69
N LEU A 222 5.53 -11.50 -15.71
CA LEU A 222 5.44 -12.45 -14.61
C LEU A 222 6.42 -13.61 -14.78
N LEU A 223 7.26 -13.83 -13.77
CA LEU A 223 8.14 -14.99 -13.68
C LEU A 223 7.94 -15.72 -12.36
N CYS A 224 8.04 -17.05 -12.38
CA CYS A 224 8.14 -17.81 -11.13
C CYS A 224 9.54 -17.68 -10.53
N ALA A 225 9.68 -17.92 -9.23
CA ALA A 225 10.95 -17.83 -8.50
C ALA A 225 12.12 -18.49 -9.23
N LYS A 226 11.91 -19.69 -9.80
CA LYS A 226 12.94 -20.43 -10.57
C LYS A 226 13.43 -19.65 -11.80
N HIS A 227 12.53 -19.18 -12.65
CA HIS A 227 12.91 -18.48 -13.89
C HIS A 227 13.45 -17.09 -13.60
N ASN A 228 12.86 -16.42 -12.63
CA ASN A 228 13.33 -15.13 -12.16
C ASN A 228 14.77 -15.20 -11.60
N LEU A 229 15.10 -16.20 -10.76
CA LEU A 229 16.47 -16.44 -10.29
C LEU A 229 17.43 -16.80 -11.43
N PHE A 230 16.97 -17.58 -12.41
CA PHE A 230 17.76 -17.95 -13.58
C PHE A 230 18.07 -16.74 -14.47
N LYS A 231 17.10 -15.84 -14.66
CA LYS A 231 17.26 -14.61 -15.44
C LYS A 231 18.22 -13.63 -14.76
N SER A 232 18.07 -13.39 -13.46
CA SER A 232 18.88 -12.41 -12.73
C SER A 232 18.91 -11.05 -13.48
N ASP A 233 20.06 -10.40 -13.63
CA ASP A 233 20.22 -9.13 -14.36
C ASP A 233 20.48 -9.31 -15.87
N ARG A 234 20.22 -10.51 -16.43
CA ARG A 234 20.41 -10.78 -17.86
C ARG A 234 19.20 -10.30 -18.66
N ILE A 235 19.48 -9.77 -19.86
CA ILE A 235 18.46 -9.47 -20.86
C ILE A 235 18.22 -10.78 -21.62
N GLN A 236 16.95 -11.17 -21.77
CA GLN A 236 16.52 -12.30 -22.60
C GLN A 236 15.45 -11.82 -23.56
#